data_AF-A0A6J8AER6-F1
#
_entry.id   AF-A0A6J8AER6-F1
#
_cell.length_a   1.000
_cell.length_b   1.000
_cell.length_c   1.000
_cell.angle_alpha   90.00
_cell.angle_beta   90.00
_cell.angle_gamma   90.00
#
_symmetry.space_group_name_H-M   'P 1'
#
loop_
_entity.id
_entity.type
_entity.pdbx_description
1 polymer ?
#
loop_
_entity_poly.entity_id
_entity_poly.type
_entity_poly.pdbx_seq_one_letter_code
_entity_poly.pdbx_strand_id
1 'polypeptide(L)'
;MYETTGAGYKICKVNMIANVDENIKKARRSAYSLLGGGFHGHNGLDKKFLKQILSLPTCVADITVNILTGILPIEAQVHIRALGLFNKICNQPDDSVEKSLAKRQLIIKNDESSSWFIAIKHMLRKYDLQEASWYLNNPVKKTVWTSTIKKTIYNHWNRSIVQLQSLYKGLNFLTTENLRTGNIHPLFKINCHSIIDTARLPVKLKLLTGSYILQSKRIRMYKDETDPKCLLCAKEEENIEHFILKCESLRILRNALLQEITTTLNAMGIQFDELSTNENLQHILDLTPIAKAKKLSPVSVVQIERLTRRLLYQLHIARYKMLYGQ
;
A
#
# COMPACT_ATOMS: atom_id res chain seq x y z
N MET A 1 9.43 57.52 -53.94
CA MET A 1 9.93 56.15 -53.71
C MET A 1 10.74 56.15 -52.43
N TYR A 2 10.27 55.39 -51.44
CA TYR A 2 10.97 54.67 -50.36
C TYR A 2 9.96 54.52 -49.21
N GLU A 3 9.22 53.41 -49.24
CA GLU A 3 8.33 52.98 -48.16
C GLU A 3 9.17 52.30 -47.07
N THR A 4 9.11 52.83 -45.85
CA THR A 4 9.71 52.23 -44.65
C THR A 4 8.65 51.42 -43.90
N THR A 5 8.73 50.10 -44.03
CA THR A 5 7.84 49.13 -43.37
C THR A 5 8.14 49.01 -41.87
N GLY A 6 7.18 49.40 -41.03
CA GLY A 6 7.18 49.18 -39.59
C GLY A 6 6.78 47.73 -39.24
N ALA A 7 7.76 46.85 -39.10
CA ALA A 7 7.57 45.44 -38.73
C ALA A 7 8.47 44.99 -37.55
N GLY A 8 8.74 45.87 -36.58
CA GLY A 8 9.76 45.63 -35.55
C GLY A 8 9.29 45.30 -34.13
N TYR A 9 8.01 45.41 -33.78
CA TYR A 9 7.58 45.45 -32.35
C TYR A 9 6.70 44.28 -31.86
N LYS A 10 6.54 43.21 -32.65
CA LYS A 10 5.66 42.07 -32.27
C LYS A 10 6.38 40.76 -31.92
N ILE A 11 7.72 40.69 -31.98
CA ILE A 11 8.45 39.43 -31.79
C ILE A 11 8.94 39.22 -30.33
N CYS A 12 9.07 40.27 -29.51
CA CYS A 12 9.60 40.12 -28.14
C CYS A 12 8.60 39.58 -27.08
N LYS A 13 7.28 39.69 -27.29
CA LYS A 13 6.31 39.22 -26.27
C LYS A 13 6.10 37.70 -26.27
N VAL A 14 6.26 37.03 -27.42
CA VAL A 14 6.05 35.57 -27.53
C VAL A 14 7.22 34.79 -26.90
N ASN A 15 8.44 35.29 -27.01
CA ASN A 15 9.62 34.66 -26.39
C ASN A 15 9.67 34.80 -24.86
N MET A 16 9.01 35.80 -24.27
CA MET A 16 9.00 36.00 -22.82
C MET A 16 8.09 34.99 -22.10
N ILE A 17 6.93 34.66 -22.67
CA ILE A 17 5.97 33.70 -22.09
C ILE A 17 6.52 32.27 -22.14
N ALA A 18 7.16 31.89 -23.25
CA ALA A 18 7.83 30.59 -23.38
C ALA A 18 8.91 30.38 -22.31
N ASN A 19 9.62 31.46 -21.94
CA ASN A 19 10.67 31.42 -20.91
C ASN A 19 10.10 31.26 -19.50
N VAL A 20 8.92 31.83 -19.19
CA VAL A 20 8.29 31.67 -17.86
C VAL A 20 7.82 30.23 -17.62
N ASP A 21 7.14 29.60 -18.58
CA ASP A 21 6.70 28.21 -18.43
C ASP A 21 7.87 27.23 -18.39
N GLU A 22 8.92 27.49 -19.16
CA GLU A 22 10.15 26.71 -19.11
C GLU A 22 10.86 26.87 -17.75
N ASN A 23 10.89 28.08 -17.20
CA ASN A 23 11.45 28.35 -15.88
C ASN A 23 10.59 27.77 -14.75
N ILE A 24 9.26 27.72 -14.88
CA ILE A 24 8.38 26.99 -13.96
C ILE A 24 8.66 25.48 -14.04
N LYS A 25 8.84 24.92 -15.25
CA LYS A 25 9.23 23.51 -15.44
C LYS A 25 10.62 23.22 -14.86
N LYS A 26 11.59 24.12 -15.03
CA LYS A 26 12.93 24.02 -14.43
C LYS A 26 12.87 24.11 -12.91
N ALA A 27 12.15 25.10 -12.36
CA ALA A 27 11.95 25.26 -10.91
C ALA A 27 11.23 24.06 -10.29
N ARG A 28 10.22 23.49 -10.95
CA ARG A 28 9.58 22.23 -10.53
C ARG A 28 10.59 21.08 -10.51
N ARG A 29 11.34 20.88 -11.60
CA ARG A 29 12.38 19.84 -11.68
C ARG A 29 13.45 20.00 -10.60
N SER A 30 13.90 21.23 -10.32
CA SER A 30 14.84 21.56 -9.26
C SER A 30 14.25 21.38 -7.86
N ALA A 31 12.99 21.76 -7.63
CA ALA A 31 12.30 21.50 -6.37
C ALA A 31 12.15 19.99 -6.12
N TYR A 32 11.86 19.21 -7.17
CA TYR A 32 11.81 17.75 -7.07
C TYR A 32 13.19 17.11 -6.89
N SER A 33 14.27 17.69 -7.44
CA SER A 33 15.64 17.21 -7.21
C SER A 33 16.15 17.50 -5.79
N LEU A 34 15.72 18.61 -5.19
CA LEU A 34 16.02 18.96 -3.79
C LEU A 34 15.31 18.07 -2.77
N LEU A 35 14.32 17.27 -3.18
CA LEU A 35 13.59 16.33 -2.32
C LEU A 35 14.29 14.95 -2.17
N GLY A 36 15.52 14.82 -2.66
CA GLY A 36 16.32 13.59 -2.62
C GLY A 36 16.04 12.70 -3.83
N GLY A 37 17.11 12.13 -4.42
CA GLY A 37 17.05 11.30 -5.62
C GLY A 37 16.05 10.14 -5.45
N GLY A 38 14.90 10.25 -6.11
CA GLY A 38 13.79 9.31 -5.98
C GLY A 38 12.43 9.87 -6.43
N PHE A 39 12.32 11.18 -6.64
CA PHE A 39 11.06 11.87 -7.02
C PHE A 39 11.04 12.38 -8.48
N HIS A 40 11.72 11.71 -9.41
CA HIS A 40 11.78 12.15 -10.83
C HIS A 40 10.73 11.51 -11.76
N GLY A 41 9.69 10.90 -11.22
CA GLY A 41 8.50 10.54 -11.99
C GLY A 41 7.27 11.14 -11.34
N HIS A 42 6.27 11.50 -12.15
CA HIS A 42 4.88 11.62 -11.72
C HIS A 42 4.36 10.39 -10.93
N ASN A 43 5.16 9.31 -10.91
CA ASN A 43 5.00 8.09 -10.14
C ASN A 43 6.23 7.93 -9.21
N GLY A 44 6.17 8.36 -7.95
CA GLY A 44 7.13 7.85 -6.96
C GLY A 44 7.14 6.32 -7.01
N LEU A 45 8.29 5.69 -6.69
CA LEU A 45 8.55 4.23 -6.70
C LEU A 45 7.35 3.41 -7.23
N ASP A 46 7.32 3.16 -8.55
CA ASP A 46 6.11 2.71 -9.25
C ASP A 46 5.47 1.55 -8.49
N LYS A 47 4.20 1.69 -8.12
CA LYS A 47 3.46 0.63 -7.43
C LYS A 47 3.50 -0.68 -8.22
N LYS A 48 3.62 -0.63 -9.55
CA LYS A 48 3.84 -1.81 -10.39
C LYS A 48 5.16 -2.50 -10.06
N PHE A 49 6.24 -1.73 -9.88
CA PHE A 49 7.55 -2.26 -9.48
C PHE A 49 7.50 -2.85 -8.07
N LEU A 50 6.83 -2.18 -7.12
CA LEU A 50 6.63 -2.76 -5.78
C LEU A 50 5.81 -4.07 -5.83
N LYS A 51 4.75 -4.12 -6.65
CA LYS A 51 4.00 -5.37 -6.87
C LYS A 51 4.90 -6.47 -7.44
N GLN A 52 5.77 -6.17 -8.39
CA GLN A 52 6.74 -7.12 -8.94
C GLN A 52 7.71 -7.64 -7.88
N ILE A 53 8.30 -6.75 -7.07
CA ILE A 53 9.18 -7.14 -5.95
C ILE A 53 8.45 -8.08 -4.98
N LEU A 54 7.18 -7.78 -4.68
CA LEU A 54 6.35 -8.60 -3.79
C LEU A 54 5.76 -9.84 -4.48
N SER A 55 6.10 -10.11 -5.74
CA SER A 55 5.50 -11.19 -6.54
C SER A 55 3.97 -11.16 -6.64
N LEU A 56 3.39 -9.96 -6.59
CA LEU A 56 1.96 -9.70 -6.73
C LEU A 56 1.59 -9.46 -8.20
N PRO A 57 0.43 -9.98 -8.66
CA PRO A 57 -0.12 -9.58 -9.96
C PRO A 57 -0.39 -8.07 -10.03
N THR A 58 -0.29 -7.50 -11.24
CA THR A 58 -0.54 -6.07 -11.48
C THR A 58 -1.97 -5.65 -11.15
N CYS A 59 -2.93 -6.57 -11.25
CA CYS A 59 -4.35 -6.36 -10.93
C CYS A 59 -4.68 -6.37 -9.43
N VAL A 60 -3.72 -6.69 -8.55
CA VAL A 60 -3.92 -6.58 -7.10
C VAL A 60 -4.13 -5.12 -6.72
N ALA A 61 -5.03 -4.84 -5.78
CA ALA A 61 -5.32 -3.49 -5.34
C ALA A 61 -4.06 -2.82 -4.77
N ASP A 62 -3.84 -1.55 -5.09
CA ASP A 62 -2.65 -0.80 -4.66
C ASP A 62 -2.49 -0.76 -3.14
N ILE A 63 -3.61 -0.76 -2.44
CA ILE A 63 -3.65 -0.75 -0.98
C ILE A 63 -2.96 -1.96 -0.35
N THR A 64 -2.98 -3.10 -1.03
CA THR A 64 -2.28 -4.31 -0.60
C THR A 64 -0.79 -4.05 -0.42
N VAL A 65 -0.17 -3.26 -1.30
CA VAL A 65 1.25 -2.90 -1.18
C VAL A 65 1.51 -2.13 0.11
N ASN A 66 0.63 -1.17 0.45
CA ASN A 66 0.76 -0.38 1.67
C ASN A 66 0.62 -1.26 2.92
N ILE A 67 -0.36 -2.18 2.94
CA ILE A 67 -0.58 -3.11 4.06
C ILE A 67 0.62 -4.06 4.24
N LEU A 68 1.11 -4.62 3.13
CA LEU A 68 2.20 -5.61 3.15
C LEU A 68 3.56 -5.01 3.51
N THR A 69 3.83 -3.78 3.08
CA THR A 69 5.13 -3.12 3.29
C THR A 69 5.17 -2.22 4.52
N GLY A 70 4.02 -1.79 5.04
CA GLY A 70 3.94 -0.75 6.06
C GLY A 70 4.38 0.64 5.56
N ILE A 71 4.49 0.82 4.24
CA ILE A 71 4.84 2.08 3.59
C ILE A 71 3.56 2.87 3.33
N LEU A 72 3.57 4.17 3.67
CA LEU A 72 2.46 5.06 3.34
C LEU A 72 2.39 5.36 1.84
N PRO A 73 1.20 5.71 1.33
CA PRO A 73 1.09 6.30 0.00
C PRO A 73 2.06 7.44 -0.22
N ILE A 74 2.58 7.56 -1.44
CA ILE A 74 3.55 8.59 -1.81
C ILE A 74 3.07 10.00 -1.48
N GLU A 75 1.77 10.25 -1.63
CA GLU A 75 1.13 11.51 -1.26
C GLU A 75 1.38 11.88 0.20
N ALA A 76 1.24 10.91 1.12
CA ALA A 76 1.49 11.13 2.54
C ALA A 76 2.95 11.51 2.81
N GLN A 77 3.89 10.87 2.11
CA GLN A 77 5.32 11.17 2.22
C GLN A 77 5.62 12.59 1.74
N VAL A 78 5.03 12.99 0.60
CA VAL A 78 5.13 14.36 0.07
C VAL A 78 4.56 15.36 1.06
N HIS A 79 3.40 15.07 1.66
CA HIS A 79 2.77 15.96 2.64
C HIS A 79 3.64 16.13 3.90
N ILE A 80 4.23 15.05 4.42
CA ILE A 80 5.16 15.12 5.56
C ILE A 80 6.35 16.04 5.23
N ARG A 81 6.92 15.93 4.03
CA ARG A 81 8.06 16.75 3.62
C ARG A 81 7.67 18.22 3.39
N ALA A 82 6.54 18.47 2.72
CA ALA A 82 6.02 19.80 2.45
C ALA A 82 5.70 20.54 3.75
N LEU A 83 5.00 19.90 4.68
CA LEU A 83 4.70 20.46 6.01
C LEU A 83 5.96 20.63 6.85
N GLY A 84 6.95 19.73 6.70
CA GLY A 84 8.28 19.89 7.30
C GLY A 84 9.01 21.16 6.82
N LEU A 85 8.93 21.46 5.52
CA LEU A 85 9.47 22.70 4.95
C LEU A 85 8.69 23.92 5.44
N PHE A 86 7.35 23.86 5.47
CA PHE A 86 6.51 24.94 5.97
C PHE A 86 6.85 25.32 7.41
N ASN A 87 7.11 24.35 8.28
CA ASN A 87 7.54 24.64 9.66
C ASN A 87 8.89 25.37 9.73
N LYS A 88 9.82 25.11 8.79
CA LYS A 88 11.08 25.87 8.73
C LYS A 88 10.83 27.34 8.40
N ILE A 89 9.85 27.63 7.52
CA ILE A 89 9.42 28.98 7.17
C ILE A 89 8.76 29.65 8.39
N CYS A 90 7.89 28.94 9.10
CA CYS A 90 7.22 29.48 10.29
C CYS A 90 8.20 29.89 11.40
N ASN A 91 9.30 29.15 11.55
CA ASN A 91 10.33 29.41 12.55
C ASN A 91 11.40 30.43 12.11
N GLN A 92 11.27 31.06 10.93
CA GLN A 92 12.15 32.17 10.55
C GLN A 92 11.82 33.45 11.36
N PRO A 93 12.79 34.38 11.48
CA PRO A 93 12.53 35.74 11.92
C PRO A 93 11.38 36.41 11.15
N ASP A 94 10.67 37.36 11.77
CA ASP A 94 9.50 37.98 11.12
C ASP A 94 9.85 38.88 9.93
N ASP A 95 11.08 39.37 9.86
CA ASP A 95 11.65 40.15 8.76
C ASP A 95 12.22 39.27 7.64
N SER A 96 12.20 37.94 7.78
CA SER A 96 12.65 37.04 6.71
C SER A 96 11.75 37.16 5.47
N VAL A 97 12.38 37.08 4.29
CA VAL A 97 11.70 37.16 2.99
C VAL A 97 10.71 36.01 2.83
N GLU A 98 11.09 34.80 3.24
CA GLU A 98 10.26 33.60 3.11
C GLU A 98 9.00 33.69 3.96
N LYS A 99 9.11 34.16 5.21
CA LYS A 99 7.97 34.29 6.12
C LYS A 99 7.05 35.42 5.70
N SER A 100 7.62 36.56 5.29
CA SER A 100 6.87 37.68 4.71
C SER A 100 6.12 37.28 3.44
N LEU A 101 6.77 36.53 2.54
CA LEU A 101 6.15 36.00 1.34
C LEU A 101 5.03 35.02 1.68
N ALA A 102 5.24 34.12 2.65
CA ALA A 102 4.21 33.17 3.09
C ALA A 102 2.95 33.88 3.60
N LYS A 103 3.12 34.87 4.51
CA LYS A 103 2.02 35.70 5.03
C LYS A 103 1.26 36.37 3.87
N ARG A 104 1.98 37.04 2.96
CA ARG A 104 1.38 37.71 1.80
C ARG A 104 0.62 36.75 0.88
N GLN A 105 1.21 35.60 0.55
CA GLN A 105 0.58 34.64 -0.37
C GLN A 105 -0.69 34.03 0.23
N LEU A 106 -0.72 33.75 1.54
CA LEU A 106 -1.91 33.22 2.20
C LEU A 106 -3.06 34.23 2.30
N ILE A 107 -2.77 35.53 2.27
CA ILE A 107 -3.78 36.60 2.28
C ILE A 107 -4.31 36.86 0.86
N ILE A 108 -3.42 36.96 -0.13
CA ILE A 108 -3.78 37.41 -1.48
C ILE A 108 -4.36 36.28 -2.34
N LYS A 109 -3.87 35.05 -2.19
CA LYS A 109 -4.27 33.95 -3.07
C LYS A 109 -5.58 33.32 -2.58
N ASN A 110 -6.48 33.06 -3.53
CA ASN A 110 -7.69 32.29 -3.28
C ASN A 110 -7.39 30.79 -3.16
N ASP A 111 -8.38 30.03 -2.69
CA ASP A 111 -8.25 28.58 -2.46
C ASP A 111 -8.07 27.77 -3.77
N GLU A 112 -8.40 28.35 -4.94
CA GLU A 112 -8.20 27.70 -6.24
C GLU A 112 -6.78 27.90 -6.82
N SER A 113 -5.95 28.74 -6.17
CA SER A 113 -4.63 29.04 -6.69
C SER A 113 -3.69 27.83 -6.65
N SER A 114 -2.86 27.67 -7.69
CA SER A 114 -1.78 26.68 -7.76
C SER A 114 -0.55 27.03 -6.91
N SER A 115 -0.66 28.05 -6.06
CA SER A 115 0.40 28.46 -5.13
C SER A 115 0.74 27.35 -4.13
N TRP A 116 2.04 27.16 -3.86
CA TRP A 116 2.50 26.18 -2.89
C TRP A 116 1.91 26.42 -1.47
N PHE A 117 1.72 27.68 -1.07
CA PHE A 117 1.14 28.00 0.24
C PHE A 117 -0.36 27.64 0.34
N ILE A 118 -1.09 27.71 -0.78
CA ILE A 118 -2.47 27.23 -0.84
C ILE A 118 -2.53 25.70 -0.79
N ALA A 119 -1.58 25.01 -1.44
CA ALA A 119 -1.43 23.57 -1.26
C ALA A 119 -1.14 23.19 0.21
N ILE A 120 -0.31 23.94 0.94
CA ILE A 120 -0.11 23.75 2.38
C ILE A 120 -1.41 23.96 3.15
N LYS A 121 -2.17 25.01 2.86
CA LYS A 121 -3.49 25.27 3.47
C LYS A 121 -4.42 24.07 3.30
N HIS A 122 -4.49 23.48 2.10
CA HIS A 122 -5.27 22.27 1.83
C HIS A 122 -4.75 21.05 2.58
N MET A 123 -3.43 20.86 2.68
CA MET A 123 -2.85 19.76 3.46
C MET A 123 -3.20 19.87 4.94
N LEU A 124 -3.10 21.07 5.53
CA LEU A 124 -3.46 21.30 6.92
C LEU A 124 -4.93 20.97 7.18
N ARG A 125 -5.85 21.46 6.32
CA ARG A 125 -7.28 21.12 6.39
C ARG A 125 -7.55 19.62 6.23
N LYS A 126 -6.90 18.95 5.25
CA LYS A 126 -7.05 17.50 5.00
C LYS A 126 -6.75 16.65 6.25
N TYR A 127 -5.82 17.11 7.08
CA TYR A 127 -5.38 16.43 8.28
C TYR A 127 -5.95 17.02 9.57
N ASP A 128 -6.93 17.92 9.48
CA ASP A 128 -7.55 18.57 10.63
C ASP A 128 -6.53 19.27 11.55
N LEU A 129 -5.56 19.96 10.93
CA LEU A 129 -4.55 20.76 11.61
C LEU A 129 -4.95 22.24 11.63
N GLN A 130 -4.32 23.01 12.52
CA GLN A 130 -4.55 24.45 12.62
C GLN A 130 -4.25 25.17 11.30
N GLU A 131 -4.86 26.34 11.11
CA GLU A 131 -4.65 27.11 9.89
C GLU A 131 -3.19 27.56 9.71
N ALA A 132 -2.78 27.73 8.45
CA ALA A 132 -1.41 28.14 8.12
C ALA A 132 -1.02 29.48 8.76
N SER A 133 -1.97 30.43 8.83
CA SER A 133 -1.81 31.73 9.50
C SER A 133 -1.47 31.58 10.98
N TRP A 134 -2.13 30.65 11.67
CA TRP A 134 -1.89 30.36 13.08
C TRP A 134 -0.44 29.92 13.32
N TYR A 135 0.08 28.99 12.50
CA TYR A 135 1.46 28.50 12.65
C TYR A 135 2.53 29.55 12.32
N LEU A 136 2.25 30.49 11.41
CA LEU A 136 3.16 31.59 11.11
C LEU A 136 3.31 32.56 12.29
N ASN A 137 2.23 32.75 13.06
CA ASN A 137 2.20 33.61 14.24
C ASN A 137 2.58 32.87 15.54
N ASN A 138 2.46 31.54 15.56
CA ASN A 138 2.76 30.68 16.71
C ASN A 138 3.71 29.55 16.28
N PRO A 139 5.01 29.84 16.08
CA PRO A 139 5.95 28.84 15.60
C PRO A 139 6.09 27.65 16.55
N VAL A 140 6.02 26.44 16.01
CA VAL A 140 6.14 25.21 16.79
C VAL A 140 7.57 24.67 16.72
N LYS A 141 8.11 24.24 17.88
CA LYS A 141 9.42 23.58 17.95
C LYS A 141 9.45 22.37 17.00
N LYS A 142 10.55 22.23 16.24
CA LYS A 142 10.73 21.19 15.21
C LYS A 142 10.41 19.76 15.68
N THR A 143 10.79 19.41 16.91
CA THR A 143 10.55 18.06 17.47
C THR A 143 9.06 17.78 17.65
N VAL A 144 8.33 18.71 18.27
CA VAL A 144 6.88 18.65 18.48
C VAL A 144 6.13 18.68 17.15
N TRP A 145 6.56 19.52 16.21
CA TRP A 145 5.98 19.57 14.88
C TRP A 145 6.12 18.23 14.15
N THR A 146 7.33 17.68 14.12
CA THR A 146 7.63 16.44 13.39
C THR A 146 6.84 15.26 13.94
N SER A 147 6.72 15.13 15.27
CA SER A 147 5.93 14.07 15.88
C SER A 147 4.43 14.25 15.61
N THR A 148 3.92 15.47 15.72
CA THR A 148 2.50 15.81 15.47
C THR A 148 2.10 15.55 14.02
N ILE A 149 2.85 16.08 13.05
CA ILE A 149 2.56 15.90 11.62
C ILE A 149 2.63 14.42 11.24
N LYS A 150 3.68 13.69 11.65
CA LYS A 150 3.77 12.26 11.36
C LYS A 150 2.56 11.53 11.96
N LYS A 151 2.31 11.66 13.26
CA LYS A 151 1.20 10.97 13.93
C LYS A 151 -0.14 11.25 13.25
N THR A 152 -0.43 12.50 12.93
CA THR A 152 -1.70 12.92 12.32
C THR A 152 -1.87 12.34 10.92
N ILE A 153 -0.84 12.46 10.08
CA ILE A 153 -0.84 11.91 8.71
C ILE A 153 -0.95 10.38 8.74
N TYR A 154 -0.19 9.70 9.60
CA TYR A 154 -0.27 8.24 9.76
C TYR A 154 -1.68 7.81 10.17
N ASN A 155 -2.28 8.48 11.16
CA ASN A 155 -3.62 8.15 11.62
C ASN A 155 -4.67 8.33 10.50
N HIS A 156 -4.59 9.44 9.76
CA HIS A 156 -5.47 9.67 8.61
C HIS A 156 -5.35 8.54 7.59
N TRP A 157 -4.14 8.24 7.13
CA TRP A 157 -3.93 7.22 6.10
C TRP A 157 -4.22 5.81 6.57
N ASN A 158 -3.98 5.48 7.84
CA ASN A 158 -4.38 4.19 8.40
C ASN A 158 -5.91 4.00 8.35
N ARG A 159 -6.68 5.03 8.72
CA ARG A 159 -8.15 4.98 8.60
C ARG A 159 -8.57 4.84 7.14
N SER A 160 -8.00 5.65 6.25
CA SER A 160 -8.31 5.58 4.81
C SER A 160 -7.94 4.23 4.21
N ILE A 161 -6.85 3.61 4.64
CA ILE A 161 -6.45 2.27 4.21
C ILE A 161 -7.47 1.23 4.71
N VAL A 162 -7.82 1.23 6.00
CA VAL A 162 -8.84 0.30 6.52
C VAL A 162 -10.17 0.43 5.77
N GLN A 163 -10.62 1.67 5.52
CA GLN A 163 -11.83 1.94 4.74
C GLN A 163 -11.73 1.41 3.31
N LEU A 164 -10.65 1.75 2.60
CA LEU A 164 -10.44 1.30 1.22
C LEU A 164 -10.35 -0.23 1.15
N GLN A 165 -9.72 -0.90 2.11
CA GLN A 165 -9.62 -2.36 2.14
C GLN A 165 -11.01 -3.00 2.20
N SER A 166 -11.93 -2.46 3.00
CA SER A 166 -13.30 -2.99 3.13
C SER A 166 -14.08 -3.01 1.81
N LEU A 167 -13.66 -2.19 0.83
CA LEU A 167 -14.24 -2.18 -0.51
C LEU A 167 -13.79 -3.38 -1.38
N TYR A 168 -12.73 -4.10 -0.98
CA TYR A 168 -12.15 -5.22 -1.71
C TYR A 168 -12.39 -6.54 -0.98
N LYS A 169 -13.44 -7.29 -1.39
CA LYS A 169 -13.74 -8.63 -0.83
C LYS A 169 -12.57 -9.61 -0.87
N GLY A 170 -11.67 -9.47 -1.85
CA GLY A 170 -10.47 -10.31 -1.96
C GLY A 170 -9.42 -10.07 -0.88
N LEU A 171 -9.53 -8.99 -0.10
CA LEU A 171 -8.61 -8.63 0.97
C LEU A 171 -9.17 -8.94 2.37
N ASN A 172 -10.28 -9.67 2.47
CA ASN A 172 -10.95 -9.96 3.75
C ASN A 172 -10.04 -10.68 4.76
N PHE A 173 -9.05 -11.44 4.29
CA PHE A 173 -8.11 -12.18 5.14
C PHE A 173 -6.80 -11.44 5.43
N LEU A 174 -6.53 -10.33 4.76
CA LEU A 174 -5.30 -9.56 4.93
C LEU A 174 -5.47 -8.59 6.10
N THR A 175 -4.83 -8.80 7.25
CA THR A 175 -5.07 -7.89 8.37
C THR A 175 -4.35 -6.55 8.23
N THR A 176 -4.99 -5.50 8.75
CA THR A 176 -4.42 -4.16 8.88
C THR A 176 -3.76 -3.90 10.22
N GLU A 177 -3.69 -4.89 11.10
CA GLU A 177 -3.11 -4.72 12.43
C GLU A 177 -1.63 -4.33 12.40
N ASN A 178 -0.93 -4.63 11.29
CA ASN A 178 0.46 -4.26 11.05
C ASN A 178 0.64 -2.89 10.38
N LEU A 179 -0.42 -2.10 10.17
CA LEU A 179 -0.35 -0.73 9.63
C LEU A 179 0.30 0.27 10.60
N ARG A 180 1.50 -0.04 11.07
CA ARG A 180 2.38 0.89 11.75
C ARG A 180 3.49 1.25 10.78
N THR A 181 3.90 2.51 10.84
CA THR A 181 5.00 3.06 10.05
C THR A 181 6.21 2.14 10.06
N GLY A 182 6.65 1.69 8.87
CA GLY A 182 7.89 0.92 8.74
C GLY A 182 7.79 -0.52 9.24
N ASN A 183 6.63 -0.96 9.71
CA ASN A 183 6.41 -2.35 10.05
C ASN A 183 6.02 -3.13 8.80
N ILE A 184 6.97 -3.89 8.28
CA ILE A 184 6.71 -4.86 7.21
C ILE A 184 5.81 -5.97 7.76
N HIS A 185 4.90 -6.47 6.92
CA HIS A 185 4.01 -7.57 7.27
C HIS A 185 4.82 -8.83 7.65
N PRO A 186 4.42 -9.59 8.70
CA PRO A 186 5.11 -10.81 9.16
C PRO A 186 5.39 -11.83 8.06
N LEU A 187 4.56 -11.86 7.01
CA LEU A 187 4.80 -12.65 5.80
C LEU A 187 6.19 -12.39 5.18
N PHE A 188 6.74 -11.18 5.25
CA PHE A 188 8.07 -10.92 4.70
C PHE A 188 9.17 -10.91 5.78
N LYS A 189 8.82 -11.05 7.06
CA LYS A 189 9.81 -11.14 8.15
C LYS A 189 10.49 -12.50 8.23
N ILE A 190 9.97 -13.48 7.52
CA ILE A 190 10.52 -14.83 7.52
C ILE A 190 11.68 -14.87 6.55
N ASN A 191 12.86 -15.12 7.10
CA ASN A 191 14.04 -15.43 6.33
C ASN A 191 13.73 -16.65 5.44
N CYS A 192 13.58 -16.39 4.15
CA CYS A 192 13.44 -17.41 3.13
C CYS A 192 14.84 -17.93 2.83
N HIS A 193 15.28 -18.94 3.59
CA HIS A 193 16.63 -19.51 3.45
C HIS A 193 16.75 -20.45 2.26
N SER A 194 15.63 -20.88 1.67
CA SER A 194 15.61 -21.79 0.54
C SER A 194 14.86 -21.21 -0.66
N ILE A 195 15.31 -21.58 -1.86
CA ILE A 195 14.61 -21.27 -3.12
C ILE A 195 13.17 -21.78 -3.08
N ILE A 196 12.96 -22.94 -2.44
CA ILE A 196 11.63 -23.54 -2.26
C ILE A 196 10.73 -22.62 -1.42
N ASP A 197 11.22 -22.04 -0.33
CA ASP A 197 10.43 -21.11 0.49
C ASP A 197 10.07 -19.84 -0.27
N THR A 198 10.99 -19.32 -1.08
CA THR A 198 10.72 -18.18 -1.97
C THR A 198 9.62 -18.52 -2.99
N ALA A 199 9.61 -19.73 -3.55
CA ALA A 199 8.58 -20.18 -4.49
C ALA A 199 7.19 -20.38 -3.84
N ARG A 200 7.14 -20.66 -2.53
CA ARG A 200 5.88 -20.83 -1.78
C ARG A 200 5.15 -19.51 -1.53
N LEU A 201 5.90 -18.42 -1.31
CA LEU A 201 5.34 -17.12 -0.92
C LEU A 201 4.34 -16.54 -1.95
N PRO A 202 4.62 -16.54 -3.28
CA PRO A 202 3.68 -16.05 -4.29
C PRO A 202 2.32 -16.76 -4.25
N VAL A 203 2.28 -18.08 -3.99
CA VAL A 203 1.01 -18.82 -3.91
C VAL A 203 0.17 -18.32 -2.74
N LYS A 204 0.79 -18.18 -1.57
CA LYS A 204 0.12 -17.66 -0.38
C LYS A 204 -0.37 -16.23 -0.59
N LEU A 205 0.47 -15.35 -1.15
CA LEU A 205 0.09 -13.97 -1.46
C LEU A 205 -1.08 -13.91 -2.45
N LYS A 206 -1.10 -14.77 -3.48
CA LYS A 206 -2.22 -14.81 -4.42
C LYS A 206 -3.53 -15.20 -3.74
N LEU A 207 -3.50 -16.16 -2.81
CA LEU A 207 -4.70 -16.55 -2.06
C LEU A 207 -5.14 -15.46 -1.09
N LEU A 208 -4.20 -14.90 -0.32
CA LEU A 208 -4.43 -13.86 0.67
C LEU A 208 -5.00 -12.57 0.06
N THR A 209 -4.60 -12.24 -1.16
CA THR A 209 -5.04 -11.03 -1.87
C THR A 209 -6.23 -11.28 -2.80
N GLY A 210 -6.78 -12.50 -2.80
CA GLY A 210 -7.87 -12.90 -3.68
C GLY A 210 -7.49 -12.88 -5.16
N SER A 211 -6.20 -12.88 -5.49
CA SER A 211 -5.68 -12.86 -6.85
C SER A 211 -5.50 -14.26 -7.45
N TYR A 212 -5.56 -15.32 -6.65
CA TYR A 212 -5.52 -16.71 -7.10
C TYR A 212 -6.75 -17.06 -7.95
N ILE A 213 -6.56 -17.78 -9.06
CA ILE A 213 -7.61 -18.06 -10.04
C ILE A 213 -8.28 -19.42 -9.74
N LEU A 214 -9.37 -19.38 -8.99
CA LEU A 214 -10.30 -20.50 -8.77
C LEU A 214 -11.52 -20.39 -9.70
N GLN A 215 -12.32 -21.45 -9.86
CA GLN A 215 -13.51 -21.40 -10.74
C GLN A 215 -14.50 -20.31 -10.36
N SER A 216 -14.77 -20.12 -9.06
CA SER A 216 -15.62 -19.02 -8.56
C SER A 216 -15.17 -17.64 -9.05
N LYS A 217 -13.87 -17.44 -9.26
CA LYS A 217 -13.30 -16.21 -9.80
C LYS A 217 -13.33 -16.17 -11.33
N ARG A 218 -13.08 -17.30 -12.00
CA ARG A 218 -13.14 -17.40 -13.47
C ARG A 218 -14.52 -16.99 -13.99
N ILE A 219 -15.59 -17.44 -13.34
CA ILE A 219 -16.96 -17.10 -13.75
C ILE A 219 -17.24 -15.61 -13.71
N ARG A 220 -16.80 -14.96 -12.64
CA ARG A 220 -16.95 -13.50 -12.52
C ARG A 220 -16.19 -12.75 -13.63
N MET A 221 -15.14 -13.34 -14.19
CA MET A 221 -14.36 -12.76 -15.28
C MET A 221 -14.96 -13.06 -16.66
N TYR A 222 -15.48 -14.26 -16.88
CA TYR A 222 -15.92 -14.74 -18.20
C TYR A 222 -17.45 -14.82 -18.39
N LYS A 223 -18.25 -14.34 -17.42
CA LYS A 223 -19.72 -14.14 -17.50
C LYS A 223 -20.46 -15.22 -18.31
N ASP A 224 -20.76 -16.33 -17.62
CA ASP A 224 -21.68 -17.41 -18.00
C ASP A 224 -21.13 -18.60 -18.79
N GLU A 225 -19.88 -18.56 -19.26
CA GLU A 225 -19.28 -19.70 -20.00
C GLU A 225 -18.56 -20.74 -19.13
N THR A 226 -18.57 -20.59 -17.80
CA THR A 226 -17.76 -21.45 -16.90
C THR A 226 -18.58 -22.03 -15.75
N ASP A 227 -18.37 -23.31 -15.44
CA ASP A 227 -19.01 -23.99 -14.31
C ASP A 227 -18.30 -23.63 -12.99
N PRO A 228 -19.02 -23.22 -11.93
CA PRO A 228 -18.40 -22.87 -10.64
C PRO A 228 -17.78 -24.07 -9.95
N LYS A 229 -18.18 -25.28 -10.32
CA LYS A 229 -17.72 -26.51 -9.68
C LYS A 229 -16.22 -26.69 -9.80
N CYS A 230 -15.63 -27.19 -8.73
CA CYS A 230 -14.24 -27.55 -8.67
C CYS A 230 -13.88 -28.58 -9.74
N LEU A 231 -12.97 -28.22 -10.64
CA LEU A 231 -12.48 -29.09 -11.71
C LEU A 231 -11.78 -30.36 -11.18
N LEU A 232 -11.40 -30.39 -9.90
CA LEU A 232 -10.74 -31.56 -9.31
C LEU A 232 -11.74 -32.60 -8.81
N CYS A 233 -12.87 -32.17 -8.22
CA CYS A 233 -13.82 -33.08 -7.57
C CYS A 233 -15.22 -33.06 -8.19
N ALA A 234 -15.55 -32.04 -8.98
CA ALA A 234 -16.83 -31.79 -9.62
C ALA A 234 -18.06 -31.74 -8.67
N LYS A 235 -17.86 -31.57 -7.36
CA LYS A 235 -18.94 -31.62 -6.34
C LYS A 235 -19.48 -30.25 -5.95
N GLU A 236 -18.61 -29.31 -5.58
CA GLU A 236 -18.97 -28.00 -5.01
C GLU A 236 -18.28 -26.85 -5.75
N GLU A 237 -18.74 -25.62 -5.54
CA GLU A 237 -18.07 -24.42 -6.06
C GLU A 237 -16.62 -24.31 -5.58
N GLU A 238 -15.68 -24.07 -6.50
CA GLU A 238 -14.27 -23.85 -6.16
C GLU A 238 -14.05 -22.42 -5.66
N ASN A 239 -14.26 -22.21 -4.37
CA ASN A 239 -13.85 -21.01 -3.64
C ASN A 239 -12.64 -21.29 -2.73
N ILE A 240 -12.15 -20.27 -2.02
CA ILE A 240 -10.95 -20.38 -1.16
C ILE A 240 -11.16 -21.44 -0.07
N GLU A 241 -12.34 -21.46 0.54
CA GLU A 241 -12.72 -22.43 1.57
C GLU A 241 -12.69 -23.86 1.02
N HIS A 242 -13.35 -24.08 -0.12
CA HIS A 242 -13.36 -25.37 -0.77
C HIS A 242 -11.94 -25.82 -1.12
N PHE A 243 -11.14 -24.96 -1.75
CA PHE A 243 -9.79 -25.29 -2.18
C PHE A 243 -8.86 -25.65 -1.01
N ILE A 244 -8.91 -24.87 0.09
CA ILE A 244 -8.00 -25.04 1.23
C ILE A 244 -8.49 -26.12 2.20
N LEU A 245 -9.80 -26.23 2.43
CA LEU A 245 -10.35 -27.01 3.55
C LEU A 245 -11.24 -28.20 3.14
N LYS A 246 -11.92 -28.17 1.98
CA LYS A 246 -12.99 -29.16 1.69
C LYS A 246 -12.72 -30.10 0.51
N CYS A 247 -12.01 -29.65 -0.53
CA CYS A 247 -11.84 -30.39 -1.78
C CYS A 247 -11.41 -31.86 -1.57
N GLU A 248 -12.28 -32.80 -1.95
CA GLU A 248 -12.09 -34.23 -1.68
C GLU A 248 -10.85 -34.79 -2.39
N SER A 249 -10.60 -34.35 -3.62
CA SER A 249 -9.44 -34.76 -4.42
C SER A 249 -8.10 -34.33 -3.81
N LEU A 250 -8.11 -33.38 -2.87
CA LEU A 250 -6.94 -32.91 -2.14
C LEU A 250 -6.89 -33.40 -0.68
N ARG A 251 -7.86 -34.22 -0.25
CA ARG A 251 -8.06 -34.60 1.16
C ARG A 251 -6.84 -35.23 1.81
N ILE A 252 -6.23 -36.23 1.16
CA ILE A 252 -5.10 -36.98 1.74
C ILE A 252 -3.92 -36.04 2.03
N LEU A 253 -3.54 -35.25 1.03
CA LEU A 253 -2.44 -34.27 1.14
C LEU A 253 -2.76 -33.17 2.16
N ARG A 254 -3.99 -32.65 2.13
CA ARG A 254 -4.45 -31.61 3.04
C ARG A 254 -4.41 -32.08 4.49
N ASN A 255 -4.97 -33.25 4.79
CA ASN A 255 -5.15 -33.73 6.17
C ASN A 255 -3.79 -33.94 6.85
N ALA A 256 -2.81 -34.52 6.15
CA ALA A 256 -1.46 -34.68 6.70
C ALA A 256 -0.84 -33.34 7.13
N LEU A 257 -0.93 -32.32 6.27
CA LEU A 257 -0.35 -31.00 6.53
C LEU A 257 -1.15 -30.17 7.54
N LEU A 258 -2.49 -30.29 7.54
CA LEU A 258 -3.35 -29.65 8.53
C LEU A 258 -3.15 -30.26 9.92
N GLN A 259 -2.90 -31.56 10.03
CA GLN A 259 -2.60 -32.20 11.31
C GLN A 259 -1.31 -31.63 11.92
N GLU A 260 -0.27 -31.41 11.12
CA GLU A 260 0.97 -30.76 11.59
C GLU A 260 0.73 -29.31 12.06
N ILE A 261 -0.08 -28.54 11.31
CA ILE A 261 -0.46 -27.17 11.69
C ILE A 261 -1.26 -27.17 13.00
N THR A 262 -2.24 -28.08 13.11
CA THR A 262 -3.12 -28.23 14.28
C THR A 262 -2.32 -28.59 15.52
N THR A 263 -1.45 -29.60 15.45
CA THR A 263 -0.55 -29.96 16.56
C THR A 263 0.33 -28.79 16.98
N THR A 264 0.87 -28.03 16.02
CA THR A 264 1.72 -26.87 16.30
C THR A 264 0.94 -25.73 16.97
N LEU A 265 -0.29 -25.47 16.54
CA LEU A 265 -1.16 -24.44 17.12
C LEU A 265 -1.69 -24.84 18.50
N ASN A 266 -2.09 -26.11 18.68
CA ASN A 266 -2.56 -26.64 19.96
C ASN A 266 -1.46 -26.56 21.03
N ALA A 267 -0.20 -26.84 20.66
CA ALA A 267 0.96 -26.67 21.54
C ALA A 267 1.19 -25.21 21.97
N MET A 268 0.60 -24.24 21.26
CA MET A 268 0.63 -22.81 21.58
C MET A 268 -0.68 -22.33 22.26
N GLY A 269 -1.57 -23.25 22.66
CA GLY A 269 -2.84 -22.91 23.32
C GLY A 269 -3.89 -22.35 22.37
N ILE A 270 -3.86 -22.76 21.10
CA ILE A 270 -4.82 -22.40 20.06
C ILE A 270 -5.47 -23.69 19.56
N GLN A 271 -6.70 -23.96 20.00
CA GLN A 271 -7.46 -25.16 19.61
C GLN A 271 -8.00 -25.00 18.19
N PHE A 272 -7.24 -25.42 17.17
CA PHE A 272 -7.58 -25.18 15.76
C PHE A 272 -8.89 -25.86 15.34
N ASP A 273 -9.18 -27.03 15.89
CA ASP A 273 -10.39 -27.82 15.56
C ASP A 273 -11.68 -27.19 16.13
N GLU A 274 -11.57 -26.31 17.13
CA GLU A 274 -12.70 -25.61 17.74
C GLU A 274 -13.05 -24.29 17.04
N LEU A 275 -12.20 -23.84 16.11
CA LEU A 275 -12.37 -22.58 15.41
C LEU A 275 -13.40 -22.69 14.29
N SER A 276 -14.08 -21.58 14.02
CA SER A 276 -14.93 -21.47 12.83
C SER A 276 -14.12 -21.64 11.55
N THR A 277 -14.79 -22.01 10.45
CA THR A 277 -14.14 -22.14 9.14
C THR A 277 -13.44 -20.85 8.70
N ASN A 278 -14.02 -19.69 9.01
CA ASN A 278 -13.42 -18.39 8.66
C ASN A 278 -12.16 -18.10 9.48
N GLU A 279 -12.15 -18.44 10.77
CA GLU A 279 -10.95 -18.31 11.62
C GLU A 279 -9.85 -19.26 11.18
N ASN A 280 -10.18 -20.49 10.79
CA ASN A 280 -9.23 -21.44 10.23
C ASN A 280 -8.58 -20.90 8.94
N LEU A 281 -9.39 -20.35 8.03
CA LEU A 281 -8.87 -19.68 6.83
C LEU A 281 -8.00 -18.47 7.17
N GLN A 282 -8.44 -17.64 8.12
CA GLN A 282 -7.68 -16.49 8.58
C GLN A 282 -6.30 -16.92 9.09
N HIS A 283 -6.21 -17.94 9.94
CA HIS A 283 -4.93 -18.39 10.49
C HIS A 283 -4.03 -19.07 9.45
N ILE A 284 -4.61 -19.76 8.47
CA ILE A 284 -3.83 -20.33 7.36
C ILE A 284 -3.27 -19.21 6.46
N LEU A 285 -4.07 -18.20 6.13
CA LEU A 285 -3.73 -17.15 5.17
C LEU A 285 -2.91 -16.00 5.77
N ASP A 286 -3.20 -15.60 7.01
CA ASP A 286 -2.50 -14.52 7.72
C ASP A 286 -2.59 -14.69 9.23
N LEU A 287 -1.47 -15.14 9.81
CA LEU A 287 -1.31 -15.41 11.24
C LEU A 287 -1.20 -14.16 12.12
N THR A 288 -1.12 -12.96 11.55
CA THR A 288 -0.88 -11.75 12.33
C THR A 288 -1.90 -11.55 13.47
N PRO A 289 -3.23 -11.64 13.24
CA PRO A 289 -4.20 -11.33 14.29
C PRO A 289 -3.99 -12.23 15.52
N ILE A 290 -3.83 -13.54 15.29
CA ILE A 290 -3.64 -14.49 16.37
C ILE A 290 -2.26 -14.39 17.02
N ALA A 291 -1.21 -14.12 16.23
CA ALA A 291 0.13 -13.89 16.75
C ALA A 291 0.15 -12.74 17.75
N LYS A 292 -0.57 -11.65 17.46
CA LYS A 292 -0.69 -10.51 18.35
C LYS A 292 -1.58 -10.80 19.55
N ALA A 293 -2.76 -11.39 19.34
CA ALA A 293 -3.72 -11.69 20.40
C ALA A 293 -3.14 -12.65 21.46
N LYS A 294 -2.43 -13.69 21.02
CA LYS A 294 -1.80 -14.70 21.88
C LYS A 294 -0.34 -14.35 22.25
N LYS A 295 0.18 -13.21 21.80
CA LYS A 295 1.58 -12.78 22.00
C LYS A 295 2.58 -13.87 21.63
N LEU A 296 2.36 -14.54 20.49
CA LEU A 296 3.21 -15.63 20.03
C LEU A 296 4.64 -15.15 19.83
N SER A 297 5.60 -16.00 20.17
CA SER A 297 7.02 -15.70 19.96
C SER A 297 7.32 -15.57 18.45
N PRO A 298 8.32 -14.77 18.03
CA PRO A 298 8.71 -14.69 16.63
C PRO A 298 9.06 -16.05 16.01
N VAL A 299 9.66 -16.96 16.80
CA VAL A 299 10.01 -18.33 16.36
C VAL A 299 8.75 -19.13 16.05
N SER A 300 7.76 -19.07 16.94
CA SER A 300 6.45 -19.71 16.76
C SER A 300 5.73 -19.22 15.50
N VAL A 301 5.72 -17.90 15.28
CA VAL A 301 5.12 -17.29 14.08
C VAL A 301 5.81 -17.79 12.81
N VAL A 302 7.16 -17.80 12.79
CA VAL A 302 7.94 -18.30 11.65
C VAL A 302 7.62 -19.77 11.37
N GLN A 303 7.52 -20.60 12.40
CA GLN A 303 7.25 -22.03 12.26
C GLN A 303 5.87 -22.29 11.63
N ILE A 304 4.80 -21.70 12.17
CA ILE A 304 3.44 -21.90 11.64
C ILE A 304 3.34 -21.32 10.22
N GLU A 305 3.97 -20.18 9.97
CA GLU A 305 3.93 -19.55 8.66
C GLU A 305 4.67 -20.39 7.59
N ARG A 306 5.74 -21.11 7.96
CA ARG A 306 6.37 -22.11 7.08
C ARG A 306 5.43 -23.28 6.77
N LEU A 307 4.74 -23.81 7.79
CA LEU A 307 3.79 -24.91 7.62
C LEU A 307 2.62 -24.53 6.72
N THR A 308 2.01 -23.36 6.96
CA THR A 308 0.89 -22.85 6.14
C THR A 308 1.31 -22.55 4.71
N ARG A 309 2.50 -21.98 4.48
CA ARG A 309 3.07 -21.85 3.12
C ARG A 309 3.24 -23.18 2.42
N ARG A 310 3.77 -24.18 3.13
CA ARG A 310 3.95 -25.53 2.60
C ARG A 310 2.61 -26.14 2.22
N LEU A 311 1.59 -26.04 3.08
CA LEU A 311 0.22 -26.46 2.77
C LEU A 311 -0.27 -25.85 1.46
N LEU A 312 -0.32 -24.51 1.38
CA LEU A 312 -0.91 -23.81 0.23
C LEU A 312 -0.16 -24.11 -1.07
N TYR A 313 1.17 -24.20 -1.00
CA TYR A 313 1.98 -24.54 -2.16
C TYR A 313 1.77 -25.99 -2.62
N GLN A 314 1.72 -26.96 -1.70
CA GLN A 314 1.48 -28.36 -2.05
C GLN A 314 0.09 -28.55 -2.67
N LEU A 315 -0.95 -27.89 -2.13
CA LEU A 315 -2.28 -27.88 -2.73
C LEU A 315 -2.27 -27.26 -4.14
N HIS A 316 -1.53 -26.17 -4.34
CA HIS A 316 -1.37 -25.55 -5.66
C HIS A 316 -0.71 -26.48 -6.67
N ILE A 317 0.39 -27.16 -6.29
CA ILE A 317 1.09 -28.12 -7.16
C ILE A 317 0.20 -29.32 -7.49
N ALA A 318 -0.51 -29.87 -6.51
CA ALA A 318 -1.43 -30.98 -6.73
C ALA A 318 -2.55 -30.58 -7.70
N ARG A 319 -3.19 -29.43 -7.48
CA ARG A 319 -4.19 -28.87 -8.40
C ARG A 319 -3.63 -28.68 -9.81
N TYR A 320 -2.42 -28.12 -9.94
CA TYR A 320 -1.81 -27.91 -11.25
C TYR A 320 -1.58 -29.24 -11.99
N LYS A 321 -1.01 -30.24 -11.32
CA LYS A 321 -0.77 -31.57 -11.91
C LYS A 321 -2.06 -32.25 -12.37
N MET A 322 -3.12 -32.17 -11.57
CA MET A 322 -4.39 -32.79 -11.93
C MET A 322 -5.09 -32.11 -13.10
N LEU A 323 -4.83 -30.82 -13.34
CA LEU A 323 -5.46 -30.06 -14.42
C LEU A 323 -4.67 -30.08 -15.74
N TYR A 324 -3.34 -30.22 -15.69
CA TYR A 324 -2.47 -30.06 -16.86
C TYR A 324 -1.42 -31.17 -17.03
N GLY A 325 -1.39 -32.17 -16.16
CA GLY A 325 -0.39 -33.24 -16.15
C GLY A 325 -0.76 -34.48 -16.95
N GLN A 326 -1.68 -34.35 -17.91
CA GLN A 326 -2.00 -35.37 -18.92
C GLN A 326 -1.34 -34.97 -20.24
#